data_AF-A0A9E8N4H9-F1
#
_entry.id   AF-A0A9E8N4H9-F1
#
_cell.length_a   1.000
_cell.length_b   1.000
_cell.length_c   1.000
_cell.angle_alpha   90.00
_cell.angle_beta   90.00
_cell.angle_gamma   90.00
#
_symmetry.space_group_name_H-M   'P 1'
#
loop_
_entity.id
_entity.type
_entity.pdbx_description
1 polymer ?
#
loop_
_entity_poly.entity_id
_entity_poly.type
_entity_poly.pdbx_seq_one_letter_code
_entity_poly.pdbx_strand_id
1 'polypeptide(L)'
;MMENSFWTVRFFSPNTGDHGDGVVLMMNGKLFGGDSYYYYIGSYNIIDNYFGATIDVTHFSGQPLAIFGQSLNLKIRLSGQVQEPVMKLKGHLVNNPSLRAEVVCTKVTQAGMSQKKEGLFYEGQYYDAQRVIKTIFSDADQKIILIDNYVDDIVLDLLTVKKPKVEVNILGKTIKPSFKASAITFSKQYGNLSIRTSKSFHDRFLIIDEKKYYHFGASIKDLGNLTFMFSLIEEESVVNSLKAKLSQEWAVANVEI
;
A
#
# COMPACT_ATOMS: atom_id res chain seq x y z
N MET A 1 4.68 7.59 -15.75
CA MET A 1 5.97 7.31 -16.41
C MET A 1 6.51 5.98 -15.92
N MET A 2 6.97 5.14 -16.83
CA MET A 2 7.39 3.75 -16.60
C MET A 2 8.91 3.61 -16.41
N GLU A 3 9.65 4.67 -16.73
CA GLU A 3 11.06 4.78 -16.41
C GLU A 3 11.24 4.68 -14.90
N ASN A 4 12.10 3.76 -14.46
CA ASN A 4 12.43 3.50 -13.06
C ASN A 4 11.24 2.97 -12.25
N SER A 5 10.85 1.72 -12.53
CA SER A 5 9.69 1.07 -11.91
C SER A 5 9.99 -0.35 -11.43
N PHE A 6 9.34 -0.76 -10.33
CA PHE A 6 9.43 -2.11 -9.77
C PHE A 6 8.13 -2.88 -10.03
N TRP A 7 8.22 -4.17 -10.30
CA TRP A 7 7.10 -5.00 -10.74
C TRP A 7 7.17 -6.38 -10.11
N THR A 8 6.01 -6.93 -9.72
CA THR A 8 5.87 -8.37 -9.57
C THR A 8 5.63 -8.97 -10.95
N VAL A 9 6.15 -10.16 -11.20
CA VAL A 9 5.95 -10.87 -12.46
C VAL A 9 5.44 -12.26 -12.20
N ARG A 10 4.45 -12.68 -12.98
CA ARG A 10 4.01 -14.07 -13.08
C ARG A 10 4.23 -14.54 -14.49
N PHE A 11 4.88 -15.68 -14.66
CA PHE A 11 5.19 -16.24 -15.96
C PHE A 11 4.60 -17.64 -16.10
N PHE A 12 4.14 -17.96 -17.30
CA PHE A 12 3.47 -19.21 -17.64
C PHE A 12 3.93 -19.69 -19.02
N SER A 13 4.19 -20.98 -19.16
CA SER A 13 4.50 -21.63 -20.42
C SER A 13 3.28 -22.43 -20.90
N PRO A 14 2.57 -22.02 -21.97
CA PRO A 14 1.48 -22.81 -22.54
C PRO A 14 1.96 -24.16 -23.11
N ASN A 15 3.26 -24.31 -23.35
CA ASN A 15 3.83 -25.54 -23.89
C ASN A 15 3.98 -26.64 -22.82
N THR A 16 4.34 -26.27 -21.59
CA THR A 16 4.57 -27.23 -20.50
C THR A 16 3.49 -27.20 -19.43
N GLY A 17 2.73 -26.11 -19.33
CA GLY A 17 1.80 -25.86 -18.22
C GLY A 17 2.47 -25.29 -16.97
N ASP A 18 3.80 -25.16 -16.98
CA ASP A 18 4.56 -24.66 -15.83
C ASP A 18 4.37 -23.15 -15.64
N HIS A 19 4.48 -22.72 -14.39
CA HIS A 19 4.38 -21.33 -14.00
C HIS A 19 5.39 -21.00 -12.90
N GLY A 20 5.61 -19.71 -12.69
CA GLY A 20 6.33 -19.19 -11.54
C GLY A 20 6.10 -17.71 -11.34
N ASP A 21 6.61 -17.21 -10.22
CA ASP A 21 6.50 -15.82 -9.82
C ASP A 21 7.90 -15.27 -9.49
N GLY A 22 8.09 -13.98 -9.74
CA GLY A 22 9.34 -13.28 -9.46
C GLY A 22 9.14 -11.77 -9.38
N VAL A 23 10.24 -11.03 -9.37
CA VAL A 23 10.23 -9.56 -9.36
C VAL A 23 11.19 -8.99 -10.40
N VAL A 24 10.85 -7.80 -10.90
CA VAL A 24 11.65 -7.08 -11.90
C VAL A 24 11.71 -5.59 -11.58
N LEU A 25 12.91 -5.04 -11.62
CA LEU A 25 13.23 -3.63 -11.64
C LEU A 25 13.59 -3.21 -13.07
N MET A 26 12.89 -2.20 -13.59
CA MET A 26 13.13 -1.61 -14.91
C MET A 26 13.66 -0.19 -14.74
N MET A 27 14.90 0.05 -15.16
CA MET A 27 15.57 1.35 -15.01
C MET A 27 16.39 1.68 -16.25
N ASN A 28 16.17 2.86 -16.85
CA ASN A 28 16.99 3.38 -17.95
C ASN A 28 17.24 2.36 -19.09
N GLY A 29 16.18 1.71 -19.58
CA GLY A 29 16.28 0.69 -20.65
C GLY A 29 16.92 -0.64 -20.23
N LYS A 30 17.24 -0.82 -18.94
CA LYS A 30 17.75 -2.06 -18.35
C LYS A 30 16.72 -2.73 -17.47
N LEU A 31 16.78 -4.06 -17.46
CA LEU A 31 15.90 -4.92 -16.69
C LEU A 31 16.76 -5.77 -15.76
N PHE A 32 16.43 -5.78 -14.46
CA PHE A 32 17.07 -6.61 -13.45
C PHE A 32 15.99 -7.30 -12.63
N GLY A 33 16.14 -8.57 -12.29
CA GLY A 33 15.13 -9.26 -11.52
C GLY A 33 15.57 -10.64 -11.08
N GLY A 34 14.62 -11.39 -10.54
CA GLY A 34 14.82 -12.78 -10.18
C GLY A 34 13.61 -13.40 -9.52
N ASP A 35 13.74 -14.69 -9.27
CA ASP A 35 12.89 -15.52 -8.43
C ASP A 35 13.77 -16.29 -7.43
N SER A 36 13.20 -17.31 -6.80
CA SER A 36 13.89 -18.15 -5.80
C SER A 36 15.10 -18.92 -6.36
N TYR A 37 15.21 -19.12 -7.68
CA TYR A 37 16.18 -20.02 -8.31
C TYR A 37 16.98 -19.37 -9.45
N TYR A 38 16.44 -18.32 -10.08
CA TYR A 38 17.03 -17.62 -11.22
C TYR A 38 17.12 -16.12 -10.99
N TYR A 39 18.17 -15.49 -11.53
CA TYR A 39 18.22 -14.05 -11.71
C TYR A 39 18.06 -13.69 -13.19
N TYR A 40 17.54 -12.50 -13.45
CA TYR A 40 17.21 -11.99 -14.78
C TYR A 40 17.98 -10.70 -15.04
N ILE A 41 18.65 -10.61 -16.19
CA ILE A 41 19.32 -9.40 -16.64
C ILE A 41 18.96 -9.18 -18.10
N GLY A 42 18.50 -7.99 -18.45
CA GLY A 42 18.04 -7.72 -19.80
C GLY A 42 18.07 -6.24 -20.18
N SER A 43 17.60 -6.00 -21.39
CA SER A 43 17.31 -4.66 -21.90
C SER A 43 15.90 -4.62 -22.44
N TYR A 44 15.29 -3.46 -22.34
CA TYR A 44 13.96 -3.22 -22.87
C TYR A 44 13.89 -1.87 -23.59
N ASN A 45 12.95 -1.77 -24.50
CA ASN A 45 12.54 -0.52 -25.14
C ASN A 45 11.02 -0.40 -25.11
N ILE A 46 10.55 0.84 -25.12
CA ILE A 46 9.13 1.15 -25.24
C ILE A 46 8.98 2.18 -26.35
N ILE A 47 8.19 1.85 -27.35
CA ILE A 47 7.86 2.73 -28.49
C ILE A 47 6.34 2.68 -28.63
N ASP A 48 5.67 3.83 -28.61
CA ASP A 48 4.21 3.94 -28.75
C ASP A 48 3.41 2.98 -27.85
N ASN A 49 3.73 2.95 -26.55
CA ASN A 49 3.17 2.02 -25.55
C ASN A 49 3.35 0.53 -25.83
N TYR A 50 4.23 0.18 -26.76
CA TYR A 50 4.61 -1.19 -27.03
C TYR A 50 5.96 -1.51 -26.37
N PHE A 51 5.95 -2.44 -25.43
CA PHE A 51 7.13 -2.91 -24.73
C PHE A 51 7.78 -4.05 -25.52
N GLY A 52 9.11 -4.00 -25.64
CA GLY A 52 9.93 -5.10 -26.12
C GLY A 52 11.13 -5.31 -25.18
N ALA A 53 11.46 -6.56 -24.88
CA ALA A 53 12.62 -6.90 -24.07
C ALA A 53 13.33 -8.16 -24.54
N THR A 54 14.65 -8.19 -24.32
CA THR A 54 15.48 -9.41 -24.38
C THR A 54 16.12 -9.60 -23.02
N ILE A 55 15.94 -10.79 -22.44
CA ILE A 55 16.28 -11.10 -21.06
C ILE A 55 17.12 -12.37 -21.02
N ASP A 56 18.28 -12.30 -20.38
CA ASP A 56 19.08 -13.45 -19.98
C ASP A 56 18.62 -13.90 -18.59
N VAL A 57 18.36 -15.19 -18.45
CA VAL A 57 17.89 -15.85 -17.23
C VAL A 57 18.91 -16.91 -16.84
N THR A 58 19.49 -16.77 -15.65
CA THR A 58 20.58 -17.61 -15.18
C THR A 58 20.25 -18.21 -13.82
N HIS A 59 20.39 -19.52 -13.74
CA HIS A 59 20.19 -20.29 -12.52
C HIS A 59 21.31 -20.00 -11.52
N PHE A 60 20.97 -19.84 -10.24
CA PHE A 60 21.95 -19.63 -9.17
C PHE A 60 21.78 -20.56 -7.97
N SER A 61 20.61 -21.18 -7.77
CA SER A 61 20.36 -22.05 -6.60
C SER A 61 19.20 -22.99 -6.86
N GLY A 62 19.20 -24.14 -6.18
CA GLY A 62 18.13 -25.14 -6.25
C GLY A 62 18.22 -26.04 -7.47
N GLN A 63 17.07 -26.61 -7.84
CA GLN A 63 16.95 -27.42 -9.06
C GLN A 63 16.71 -26.49 -10.25
N PRO A 64 17.44 -26.65 -11.37
CA PRO A 64 17.36 -25.75 -12.51
C PRO A 64 16.15 -26.05 -13.38
N LEU A 65 14.95 -25.91 -12.83
CA LEU A 65 13.68 -26.10 -13.53
C LEU A 65 13.07 -24.75 -13.88
N ALA A 66 13.27 -24.32 -15.13
CA ALA A 66 12.59 -23.16 -15.68
C ALA A 66 11.22 -23.58 -16.25
N ILE A 67 10.36 -22.62 -16.59
CA ILE A 67 9.07 -22.89 -17.26
C ILE A 67 9.19 -23.54 -18.65
N PHE A 68 10.41 -23.70 -19.16
CA PHE A 68 10.71 -24.37 -20.42
C PHE A 68 11.36 -25.74 -20.22
N GLY A 69 11.37 -26.25 -18.98
CA GLY A 69 12.09 -27.44 -18.59
C GLY A 69 13.46 -27.14 -17.97
N GLN A 70 14.28 -28.19 -17.86
CA GLN A 70 15.56 -28.11 -17.16
C GLN A 70 16.58 -27.27 -17.95
N SER A 71 17.04 -26.16 -17.37
CA SER A 71 18.02 -25.28 -18.03
C SER A 71 18.78 -24.42 -17.03
N LEU A 72 20.09 -24.30 -17.22
CA LEU A 72 20.93 -23.41 -16.40
C LEU A 72 20.93 -21.96 -16.90
N ASN A 73 20.82 -21.77 -18.22
CA ASN A 73 20.88 -20.47 -18.87
C ASN A 73 19.92 -20.44 -20.05
N LEU A 74 19.11 -19.40 -20.13
CA LEU A 74 18.19 -19.22 -21.24
C LEU A 74 18.00 -17.73 -21.57
N LYS A 75 17.67 -17.46 -22.82
CA LYS A 75 17.41 -16.10 -23.31
C LYS A 75 15.99 -16.02 -23.85
N ILE A 76 15.20 -15.09 -23.34
CA ILE A 76 13.79 -14.90 -23.69
C ILE A 76 13.63 -13.56 -24.38
N ARG A 77 12.79 -13.52 -25.42
CA ARG A 77 12.24 -12.28 -25.97
C ARG A 77 10.79 -12.14 -25.54
N LEU A 78 10.44 -11.00 -24.95
CA LEU A 78 9.08 -10.65 -24.52
C LEU A 78 8.62 -9.37 -25.21
N SER A 79 7.33 -9.29 -25.52
CA SER A 79 6.72 -8.08 -26.09
C SER A 79 5.24 -7.99 -25.77
N GLY A 80 4.70 -6.78 -25.76
CA GLY A 80 3.26 -6.57 -25.53
C GLY A 80 2.89 -5.11 -25.36
N GLN A 81 1.59 -4.83 -25.38
CA GLN A 81 1.08 -3.51 -25.06
C GLN A 81 1.16 -3.26 -23.56
N VAL A 82 1.52 -2.04 -23.19
CA VAL A 82 1.50 -1.62 -21.80
C VAL A 82 0.16 -0.99 -21.43
N GLN A 83 -0.45 -1.49 -20.36
CA GLN A 83 -1.69 -0.96 -19.78
C GLN A 83 -1.55 -0.80 -18.25
N GLU A 84 -0.93 0.28 -17.77
CA GLU A 84 -0.72 0.44 -16.33
C GLU A 84 -2.04 0.29 -15.51
N PRO A 85 -2.01 -0.39 -14.35
CA PRO A 85 -0.82 -0.91 -13.64
C PRO A 85 -0.38 -2.31 -14.08
N VAL A 86 -0.97 -2.91 -15.12
CA VAL A 86 -0.72 -4.29 -15.55
C VAL A 86 -0.14 -4.36 -16.96
N MET A 87 1.00 -5.03 -17.11
CA MET A 87 1.58 -5.30 -18.43
C MET A 87 1.41 -6.78 -18.77
N LYS A 88 0.72 -7.08 -19.86
CA LYS A 88 0.61 -8.45 -20.37
C LYS A 88 1.54 -8.63 -21.55
N LEU A 89 2.53 -9.49 -21.38
CA LEU A 89 3.58 -9.76 -22.36
C LEU A 89 3.45 -11.18 -22.87
N LYS A 90 3.83 -11.36 -24.13
CA LYS A 90 4.01 -12.67 -24.76
C LYS A 90 5.38 -12.75 -25.38
N GLY A 91 5.92 -13.96 -25.44
CA GLY A 91 7.27 -14.15 -25.91
C GLY A 91 7.66 -15.60 -26.10
N HIS A 92 8.95 -15.83 -26.30
CA HIS A 92 9.50 -17.14 -26.58
C HIS A 92 10.99 -17.21 -26.26
N LEU A 93 11.51 -18.44 -26.16
CA LEU A 93 12.95 -18.71 -26.12
C LEU A 93 13.62 -18.32 -27.44
N VAL A 94 14.72 -17.56 -27.35
CA VAL A 94 15.42 -17.04 -28.53
C VAL A 94 15.96 -18.16 -29.43
N ASN A 95 16.43 -19.26 -28.85
CA ASN A 95 16.96 -20.40 -29.59
C ASN A 95 15.89 -21.43 -29.98
N ASN A 96 14.68 -21.33 -29.43
CA ASN A 96 13.55 -22.20 -29.78
C ASN A 96 12.22 -21.44 -29.70
N PRO A 97 11.83 -20.73 -30.77
CA PRO A 97 10.61 -19.92 -30.79
C PRO A 97 9.29 -20.69 -30.61
N SER A 98 9.31 -22.02 -30.72
CA SER A 98 8.14 -22.87 -30.43
C SER A 98 7.79 -22.92 -28.94
N LEU A 99 8.78 -22.69 -28.07
CA LEU A 99 8.62 -22.61 -26.62
C LEU A 99 8.29 -21.18 -26.23
N ARG A 100 7.04 -20.96 -25.83
CA ARG A 100 6.43 -19.65 -25.61
C ARG A 100 6.24 -19.36 -24.13
N ALA A 101 6.25 -18.08 -23.78
CA ALA A 101 5.89 -17.60 -22.45
C ALA A 101 4.81 -16.54 -22.54
N GLU A 102 3.89 -16.58 -21.58
CA GLU A 102 2.99 -15.48 -21.24
C GLU A 102 3.41 -14.92 -19.88
N VAL A 103 3.54 -13.60 -19.78
CA VAL A 103 4.01 -12.93 -18.57
C VAL A 103 3.06 -11.81 -18.21
N VAL A 104 2.63 -11.77 -16.95
CA VAL A 104 1.82 -10.69 -16.39
C VAL A 104 2.68 -9.96 -15.37
N CYS A 105 2.96 -8.69 -15.64
CA CYS A 105 3.66 -7.81 -14.71
C CYS A 105 2.66 -6.88 -14.03
N THR A 106 2.75 -6.74 -12.70
CA THR A 106 1.94 -5.79 -11.94
C THR A 106 2.86 -4.76 -11.29
N LYS A 107 2.61 -3.48 -11.55
CA LYS A 107 3.47 -2.38 -11.09
C LYS A 107 3.38 -2.29 -9.57
N VAL A 108 4.52 -2.44 -8.90
CA VAL A 108 4.67 -2.17 -7.48
C VAL A 108 4.89 -0.67 -7.32
N THR A 109 3.89 0.00 -6.77
CA THR A 109 3.96 1.43 -6.44
C THR A 109 4.10 1.58 -4.93
N GLN A 110 4.60 2.73 -4.44
CA GLN A 110 4.42 3.09 -3.02
C GLN A 110 2.93 3.10 -2.63
N ALA A 111 2.02 3.39 -3.57
CA ALA A 111 0.58 3.24 -3.38
C ALA A 111 0.09 1.77 -3.28
N GLY A 112 0.89 0.79 -3.73
CA GLY A 112 0.69 -0.62 -3.39
C GLY A 112 0.88 -0.91 -1.89
N MET A 113 1.52 0.01 -1.16
CA MET A 113 1.51 0.06 0.31
C MET A 113 0.46 1.04 0.88
N SER A 114 0.01 2.06 0.13
CA SER A 114 -1.04 3.03 0.56
C SER A 114 -2.49 2.65 0.25
N GLN A 115 -2.72 1.49 -0.39
CA GLN A 115 -4.04 0.94 -0.67
C GLN A 115 -4.33 -0.37 0.09
N LYS A 116 -3.76 -0.55 1.29
CA LYS A 116 -4.22 -1.68 2.12
C LYS A 116 -5.66 -1.42 2.54
N LYS A 117 -6.59 -2.11 1.87
CA LYS A 117 -7.99 -2.18 2.28
C LYS A 117 -8.13 -2.86 3.63
N GLU A 118 -7.19 -3.70 4.01
CA GLU A 118 -7.20 -4.38 5.29
C GLU A 118 -5.78 -4.79 5.68
N GLY A 119 -5.60 -5.12 6.94
CA GLY A 119 -4.37 -5.73 7.41
C GLY A 119 -4.51 -6.31 8.81
N LEU A 120 -3.87 -7.45 8.99
CA LEU A 120 -3.68 -8.11 10.28
C LEU A 120 -2.22 -7.91 10.70
N PHE A 121 -2.03 -7.36 11.89
CA PHE A 121 -0.72 -7.24 12.51
C PHE A 121 -0.67 -8.10 13.76
N TYR A 122 0.48 -8.69 14.02
CA TYR A 122 0.73 -9.50 15.21
C TYR A 122 1.38 -8.66 16.32
N GLU A 123 1.27 -9.16 17.55
CA GLU A 123 2.01 -8.64 18.70
C GLU A 123 3.49 -8.42 18.37
N GLY A 124 4.01 -7.26 18.75
CA GLY A 124 5.38 -6.86 18.52
C GLY A 124 5.64 -6.12 17.20
N GLN A 125 4.67 -6.05 16.28
CA GLN A 125 4.83 -5.39 14.97
C GLN A 125 4.62 -3.86 15.03
N TYR A 126 5.21 -3.20 16.03
CA TYR A 126 5.04 -1.76 16.28
C TYR A 126 5.38 -0.88 15.07
N TYR A 127 6.57 -1.05 14.52
CA TYR A 127 7.08 -0.17 13.46
C TYR A 127 6.30 -0.32 12.16
N ASP A 128 5.95 -1.54 11.77
CA ASP A 128 5.19 -1.79 10.55
C ASP A 128 3.75 -1.30 10.66
N ALA A 129 3.14 -1.42 11.84
CA ALA A 129 1.83 -0.83 12.12
C ALA A 129 1.87 0.70 12.08
N GLN A 130 2.89 1.32 12.68
CA GLN A 130 3.12 2.77 12.60
C GLN A 130 3.37 3.24 11.16
N ARG A 131 4.07 2.45 10.33
CA ARG A 131 4.32 2.78 8.93
C ARG A 131 3.02 2.81 8.14
N VAL A 132 2.13 1.85 8.36
CA VAL A 132 0.82 1.81 7.69
C VAL A 132 -0.04 3.00 8.09
N ILE A 133 -0.16 3.32 9.38
CA ILE A 133 -0.98 4.48 9.79
C ILE A 133 -0.41 5.81 9.28
N LYS A 134 0.92 5.99 9.28
CA LYS A 134 1.57 7.16 8.67
C LYS A 134 1.28 7.24 7.17
N THR A 135 1.25 6.11 6.49
CA THR A 135 0.92 6.04 5.06
C THR A 135 -0.54 6.43 4.80
N ILE A 136 -1.47 6.03 5.67
CA ILE A 136 -2.89 6.44 5.57
C ILE A 136 -3.05 7.94 5.87
N PHE A 137 -2.35 8.47 6.87
CA PHE A 137 -2.39 9.90 7.20
C PHE A 137 -1.78 10.78 6.09
N SER A 138 -0.69 10.34 5.44
CA SER A 138 -0.06 11.11 4.36
C SER A 138 -0.87 11.09 3.05
N ASP A 139 -1.81 10.14 2.90
CA ASP A 139 -2.72 10.05 1.76
C ASP A 139 -3.72 11.22 1.74
N ALA A 140 -4.15 11.72 2.90
CA ALA A 140 -5.14 12.79 2.99
C ALA A 140 -4.70 14.07 2.25
N ASP A 141 -5.62 14.64 1.48
CA ASP A 141 -5.43 15.91 0.76
C ASP A 141 -6.15 17.08 1.43
N GLN A 142 -7.24 16.80 2.14
CA GLN A 142 -8.14 17.81 2.71
C GLN A 142 -8.36 17.61 4.21
N LYS A 143 -8.70 16.38 4.63
CA LYS A 143 -9.23 16.14 5.97
C LYS A 143 -8.90 14.75 6.51
N ILE A 144 -8.52 14.70 7.77
CA ILE A 144 -8.39 13.49 8.58
C ILE A 144 -9.42 13.61 9.71
N ILE A 145 -10.30 12.63 9.85
CA ILE A 145 -11.17 12.52 11.03
C ILE A 145 -10.84 11.24 11.77
N LEU A 146 -10.38 11.37 13.00
CA LEU A 146 -10.02 10.26 13.87
C LEU A 146 -11.02 10.16 15.02
N ILE A 147 -11.70 9.01 15.12
CA ILE A 147 -12.52 8.64 16.26
C ILE A 147 -11.72 7.62 17.08
N ASP A 148 -11.21 8.02 18.24
CA ASP A 148 -10.45 7.14 19.14
C ASP A 148 -10.55 7.64 20.59
N ASN A 149 -10.99 6.74 21.47
CA ASN A 149 -11.23 7.04 22.87
C ASN A 149 -9.97 7.13 23.73
N TYR A 150 -8.80 6.78 23.20
CA TYR A 150 -7.56 6.61 23.96
C TYR A 150 -6.37 7.36 23.36
N VAL A 151 -6.61 8.46 22.63
CA VAL A 151 -5.55 9.28 22.02
C VAL A 151 -4.56 9.84 23.06
N ASP A 152 -3.29 9.91 22.66
CA ASP A 152 -2.20 10.56 23.40
C ASP A 152 -1.15 11.14 22.43
N ASP A 153 -0.02 11.61 22.98
CA ASP A 153 1.02 12.31 22.24
C ASP A 153 1.60 11.47 21.08
N ILE A 154 1.56 10.14 21.16
CA ILE A 154 1.99 9.25 20.07
C ILE A 154 1.14 9.52 18.82
N VAL A 155 -0.16 9.79 18.97
CA VAL A 155 -1.03 10.12 17.84
C VAL A 155 -0.61 11.43 17.16
N LEU A 156 -0.18 12.44 17.93
CA LEU A 156 0.33 13.70 17.38
C LEU A 156 1.62 13.49 16.60
N ASP A 157 2.54 12.67 17.12
CA ASP A 157 3.79 12.32 16.44
C ASP A 157 3.52 11.62 15.10
N LEU A 158 2.54 10.71 15.06
CA LEU A 158 2.12 10.04 13.83
C LEU A 158 1.52 11.03 12.82
N LEU A 159 0.75 12.04 13.28
CA LEU A 159 0.12 13.06 12.43
C LEU A 159 1.10 14.06 11.81
N THR A 160 2.37 14.10 12.24
CA THR A 160 3.40 14.99 11.67
C THR A 160 3.63 14.77 10.16
N VAL A 161 3.26 13.60 9.63
CA VAL A 161 3.37 13.27 8.20
C VAL A 161 2.24 13.86 7.34
N LYS A 162 1.23 14.50 7.95
CA LYS A 162 0.12 15.12 7.22
C LYS A 162 0.62 16.26 6.33
N LYS A 163 -0.07 16.49 5.21
CA LYS A 163 0.20 17.67 4.37
C LYS A 163 -0.16 18.96 5.12
N PRO A 164 0.55 20.09 4.91
CA PRO A 164 0.37 21.31 5.70
C PRO A 164 -1.07 21.85 5.77
N LYS A 165 -1.85 21.71 4.69
CA LYS A 165 -3.23 22.23 4.59
C LYS A 165 -4.31 21.28 5.09
N VAL A 166 -3.97 20.04 5.44
CA VAL A 166 -4.94 19.04 5.89
C VAL A 166 -5.49 19.43 7.26
N GLU A 167 -6.83 19.45 7.37
CA GLU A 167 -7.59 19.57 8.61
C GLU A 167 -7.59 18.23 9.35
N VAL A 168 -7.44 18.27 10.67
CA VAL A 168 -7.46 17.09 11.53
C VAL A 168 -8.51 17.29 12.61
N ASN A 169 -9.50 16.41 12.61
CA ASN A 169 -10.58 16.39 13.59
C ASN A 169 -10.47 15.12 14.43
N ILE A 170 -10.22 15.28 15.73
CA ILE A 170 -10.15 14.16 16.66
C ILE A 170 -11.40 14.17 17.54
N LEU A 171 -12.11 13.04 17.57
CA LEU A 171 -13.23 12.79 18.47
C LEU A 171 -12.84 11.66 19.43
N GLY A 172 -12.75 11.97 20.72
CA GLY A 172 -12.43 10.97 21.75
C GLY A 172 -13.42 10.98 22.91
N LYS A 173 -13.34 10.00 23.81
CA LYS A 173 -14.21 9.94 25.00
C LYS A 173 -13.82 10.94 26.08
N THR A 174 -12.52 11.02 26.36
CA THR A 174 -11.94 11.86 27.40
C THR A 174 -10.59 12.37 26.91
N ILE A 175 -10.33 13.67 27.08
CA ILE A 175 -9.05 14.29 26.74
C ILE A 175 -8.30 14.60 28.02
N LYS A 176 -7.10 13.99 28.17
CA LYS A 176 -6.23 14.26 29.32
C LYS A 176 -5.67 15.69 29.23
N PRO A 177 -5.51 16.41 30.36
CA PRO A 177 -4.92 17.75 30.36
C PRO A 177 -3.52 17.81 29.73
N SER A 178 -2.69 16.78 29.93
CA SER A 178 -1.36 16.69 29.32
C SER A 178 -1.43 16.61 27.80
N PHE A 179 -2.27 15.71 27.26
CA PHE A 179 -2.49 15.58 25.83
C PHE A 179 -3.05 16.87 25.22
N LYS A 180 -3.98 17.54 25.92
CA LYS A 180 -4.51 18.84 25.48
C LYS A 180 -3.41 19.89 25.34
N ALA A 181 -2.47 19.96 26.29
CA ALA A 181 -1.33 20.87 26.20
C ALA A 181 -0.39 20.54 25.03
N SER A 182 -0.11 19.25 24.80
CA SER A 182 0.67 18.79 23.64
C SER A 182 -0.04 19.11 22.32
N ALA A 183 -1.36 18.92 22.24
CA ALA A 183 -2.17 19.21 21.06
C ALA A 183 -2.24 20.71 20.75
N ILE A 184 -2.33 21.58 21.76
CA ILE A 184 -2.21 23.04 21.56
C ILE A 184 -0.83 23.41 20.99
N THR A 185 0.23 22.78 21.49
CA THR A 185 1.60 23.00 21.00
C THR A 185 1.76 22.51 19.56
N PHE A 186 1.25 21.30 19.26
CA PHE A 186 1.21 20.75 17.91
C PHE A 186 0.45 21.69 16.96
N SER A 187 -0.73 22.18 17.36
CA SER A 187 -1.56 23.07 16.53
C SER A 187 -0.86 24.39 16.19
N LYS A 188 0.00 24.92 17.07
CA LYS A 188 0.82 26.11 16.78
C LYS A 188 1.83 25.89 15.65
N GLN A 189 2.38 24.68 15.51
CA GLN A 189 3.42 24.37 14.51
C GLN A 189 2.83 23.76 13.23
N TYR A 190 1.84 22.88 13.35
CA TYR A 190 1.30 22.09 12.24
C TYR A 190 -0.11 22.52 11.80
N GLY A 191 -0.79 23.37 12.59
CA GLY A 191 -2.10 23.94 12.27
C GLY A 191 -3.25 22.94 12.16
N ASN A 192 -4.44 23.48 11.96
CA ASN A 192 -5.66 22.78 11.55
C ASN A 192 -6.04 21.56 12.40
N LEU A 193 -5.86 21.62 13.71
CA LEU A 193 -6.27 20.57 14.64
C LEU A 193 -7.48 21.03 15.46
N SER A 194 -8.57 20.28 15.42
CA SER A 194 -9.73 20.44 16.30
C SER A 194 -9.99 19.16 17.07
N ILE A 195 -10.27 19.28 18.37
CA ILE A 195 -10.51 18.13 19.24
C ILE A 195 -11.84 18.32 19.96
N ARG A 196 -12.67 17.27 19.93
CA ARG A 196 -13.95 17.24 20.64
C ARG A 196 -14.10 15.96 21.45
N THR A 197 -14.96 16.00 22.47
CA THR A 197 -15.30 14.82 23.26
C THR A 197 -16.73 14.34 23.07
N SER A 198 -16.89 13.02 22.91
CA SER A 198 -18.16 12.32 22.80
C SER A 198 -18.08 10.92 23.40
N LYS A 199 -19.18 10.43 23.98
CA LYS A 199 -19.31 9.07 24.51
C LYS A 199 -20.02 8.11 23.54
N SER A 200 -20.36 8.57 22.33
CA SER A 200 -21.23 7.83 21.39
C SER A 200 -20.53 6.75 20.56
N PHE A 201 -19.20 6.64 20.63
CA PHE A 201 -18.43 5.67 19.85
C PHE A 201 -17.64 4.74 20.76
N HIS A 202 -17.70 3.43 20.47
CA HIS A 202 -16.86 2.42 21.08
C HIS A 202 -15.63 2.12 20.21
N ASP A 203 -15.86 1.81 18.94
CA ASP A 203 -14.81 1.42 18.00
C ASP A 203 -14.02 2.63 17.48
N ARG A 204 -12.88 2.33 16.85
CA ARG A 204 -12.00 3.35 16.30
C ARG A 204 -12.21 3.45 14.81
N PHE A 205 -12.41 4.68 14.36
CA PHE A 205 -12.59 4.96 12.94
C PHE A 205 -11.61 6.02 12.49
N LEU A 206 -11.05 5.82 11.31
CA LEU A 206 -10.21 6.80 10.65
C LEU A 206 -10.80 7.11 9.28
N ILE A 207 -11.06 8.38 9.03
CA ILE A 207 -11.72 8.84 7.83
C ILE A 207 -10.78 9.79 7.10
N ILE A 208 -10.50 9.48 5.84
CA ILE A 208 -9.61 10.26 4.97
C ILE A 208 -10.47 10.93 3.90
N ASP A 209 -10.42 12.26 3.86
CA ASP A 209 -11.08 13.16 2.92
C ASP A 209 -12.59 12.93 2.76
N GLU A 210 -13.24 12.39 3.80
CA GLU A 210 -14.65 11.94 3.77
C GLU A 210 -14.96 10.95 2.63
N LYS A 211 -13.94 10.25 2.13
CA LYS A 211 -14.02 9.29 1.02
C LYS A 211 -13.68 7.88 1.44
N LYS A 212 -12.70 7.72 2.33
CA LYS A 212 -12.24 6.41 2.82
C LYS A 212 -12.53 6.31 4.31
N TYR A 213 -13.23 5.26 4.72
CA TYR A 213 -13.62 5.01 6.10
C TYR A 213 -12.97 3.72 6.57
N TYR A 214 -12.04 3.82 7.50
CA TYR A 214 -11.35 2.68 8.07
C TYR A 214 -11.87 2.38 9.47
N HIS A 215 -12.00 1.10 9.80
CA HIS A 215 -12.18 0.59 11.15
C HIS A 215 -10.84 0.05 11.67
N PHE A 216 -10.53 0.33 12.93
CA PHE A 216 -9.36 -0.19 13.63
C PHE A 216 -9.79 -0.92 14.91
N GLY A 217 -9.34 -2.17 15.04
CA GLY A 217 -9.58 -2.98 16.23
C GLY A 217 -8.75 -2.58 17.46
N ALA A 218 -7.83 -1.63 17.31
CA ALA A 218 -6.98 -1.12 18.37
C ALA A 218 -6.91 0.41 18.31
N SER A 219 -6.62 1.04 19.46
CA SER A 219 -6.35 2.48 19.51
C SER A 219 -5.07 2.81 18.73
N ILE A 220 -5.04 3.97 18.06
CA ILE A 220 -3.95 4.35 17.16
C ILE A 220 -2.59 4.42 17.87
N LYS A 221 -2.58 4.81 19.16
CA LYS A 221 -1.37 4.82 19.97
C LYS A 221 -0.81 3.42 20.30
N ASP A 222 -1.65 2.39 20.26
CA ASP A 222 -1.33 1.02 20.70
C ASP A 222 -1.09 0.06 19.53
N LEU A 223 -1.06 0.56 18.29
CA LEU A 223 -0.91 -0.28 17.11
C LEU A 223 0.40 -1.09 17.16
N GLY A 224 0.27 -2.40 17.01
CA GLY A 224 1.37 -3.36 17.04
C GLY A 224 1.74 -3.88 18.43
N ASN A 225 1.13 -3.36 19.50
CA ASN A 225 1.33 -3.88 20.85
C ASN A 225 0.73 -5.28 21.01
N LEU A 226 -0.54 -5.44 20.64
CA LEU A 226 -1.20 -6.74 20.56
C LEU A 226 -1.66 -6.97 19.12
N THR A 227 -1.97 -8.23 18.80
CA THR A 227 -2.54 -8.60 17.51
C THR A 227 -3.83 -7.81 17.25
N PHE A 228 -3.89 -7.10 16.13
CA PHE A 228 -5.06 -6.30 15.74
C PHE A 228 -5.28 -6.33 14.23
N MET A 229 -6.51 -6.03 13.84
CA MET A 229 -6.88 -5.86 12.44
C MET A 229 -7.35 -4.43 12.18
N PHE A 230 -7.12 -3.94 10.98
CA PHE A 230 -7.83 -2.79 10.42
C PHE A 230 -8.45 -3.15 9.07
N SER A 231 -9.52 -2.48 8.69
CA SER A 231 -10.18 -2.66 7.40
C SER A 231 -10.86 -1.39 6.91
N LEU A 232 -10.94 -1.23 5.59
CA LEU A 232 -11.68 -0.23 4.86
C LEU A 232 -13.12 -0.72 4.76
N ILE A 233 -14.06 0.14 5.15
CA ILE A 233 -15.48 -0.11 5.05
C ILE A 233 -15.92 0.27 3.64
N GLU A 234 -16.23 -0.74 2.82
CA GLU A 234 -16.65 -0.55 1.42
C GLU A 234 -18.18 -0.54 1.25
N GLU A 235 -18.91 -1.07 2.24
CA GLU A 235 -20.37 -1.14 2.21
C GLU A 235 -20.97 0.26 2.35
N GLU A 236 -21.53 0.79 1.26
CA GLU A 236 -21.99 2.19 1.15
C GLU A 236 -23.06 2.53 2.20
N SER A 237 -23.97 1.59 2.49
CA SER A 237 -25.01 1.76 3.50
C SER A 237 -24.44 1.99 4.91
N VAL A 238 -23.35 1.29 5.24
CA VAL A 238 -22.63 1.45 6.51
C VAL A 238 -21.86 2.77 6.53
N VAL A 239 -21.17 3.11 5.45
CA VAL A 239 -20.44 4.39 5.31
C VAL A 239 -21.38 5.58 5.50
N ASN A 240 -22.53 5.58 4.82
CA ASN A 240 -23.52 6.66 4.92
C ASN A 240 -24.09 6.78 6.34
N SER A 241 -24.36 5.64 7.00
CA SER A 241 -24.84 5.62 8.39
C SER A 241 -23.80 6.18 9.36
N LEU A 242 -22.53 5.77 9.22
CA LEU A 242 -21.43 6.27 10.03
C LEU A 242 -21.19 7.77 9.81
N LYS A 243 -21.22 8.22 8.55
CA LYS A 243 -21.10 9.64 8.19
C LYS A 243 -22.21 10.48 8.82
N ALA A 244 -23.46 10.03 8.76
CA ALA A 244 -24.59 10.71 9.37
C ALA A 244 -24.45 10.79 10.90
N LYS A 245 -24.13 9.66 11.55
CA LYS A 245 -23.92 9.63 13.01
C LYS A 245 -22.76 10.53 13.45
N LEU A 246 -21.63 10.50 12.73
CA LEU A 246 -20.49 11.37 13.00
C LEU A 246 -20.87 12.84 12.86
N SER A 247 -21.59 13.21 11.79
CA SER A 247 -22.00 14.60 11.57
C SER A 247 -22.91 15.12 12.69
N GLN A 248 -23.89 14.31 13.11
CA GLN A 248 -24.77 14.64 14.22
C GLN A 248 -23.99 14.77 15.53
N GLU A 249 -23.10 13.81 15.81
CA GLU A 249 -22.34 13.79 17.05
C GLU A 249 -21.35 14.94 17.13
N TRP A 250 -20.63 15.22 16.04
CA TRP A 250 -19.66 16.30 15.98
C TRP A 250 -20.31 17.65 16.29
N ALA A 251 -21.54 17.89 15.81
CA ALA A 251 -22.26 19.13 16.04
C ALA A 251 -22.58 19.41 17.53
N VAL A 252 -22.75 18.36 18.34
CA VAL A 252 -23.14 18.47 19.76
C VAL A 252 -22.00 18.10 20.73
N ALA A 253 -20.89 17.58 20.23
CA ALA A 253 -19.74 17.18 21.04
C ALA A 253 -19.08 18.39 21.71
N ASN A 254 -18.55 18.18 22.93
CA ASN A 254 -17.90 19.25 23.69
C ASN A 254 -16.57 19.61 23.02
N VAL A 255 -16.31 20.90 22.85
CA VAL A 255 -15.08 21.40 22.23
C VAL A 255 -13.94 21.41 23.25
N GLU A 256 -12.81 20.81 22.89
CA GLU A 256 -11.59 20.82 23.69
C GLU A 256 -10.55 21.79 23.11
N ILE A 257 -10.38 21.80 21.79
CA ILE A 257 -9.47 22.66 21.01
C ILE A 257 -10.21 23.14 19.77
#